data_AF-A0A7S4FJ13-F1
#
_entry.id   AF-A0A7S4FJ13-F1
#
_cell.length_a   1.000
_cell.length_b   1.000
_cell.length_c   1.000
_cell.angle_alpha   90.00
_cell.angle_beta   90.00
_cell.angle_gamma   90.00
#
_symmetry.space_group_name_H-M   'P 1'
#
loop_
_entity.id
_entity.type
_entity.pdbx_description
1 polymer ?
#
loop_
_entity_poly.entity_id
_entity_poly.type
_entity_poly.pdbx_seq_one_letter_code
_entity_poly.pdbx_strand_id
1 'polypeptide(L)'
;VVDRPPAIPGLPPTVWVDVDGTEKISGTGSFSNQNEAEVITQAVISLVSRGGINAEDIGVISLYRSQVYLLTNAVENTVREAVGMSKKQAAQIKVSTVDAFQG
;
A
#
# COMPACT_ATOMS: atom_id res chain seq x y z
N VAL A 1 25.59 -12.80 2.45
CA VAL A 1 24.14 -12.71 2.18
C VAL A 1 23.99 -12.74 0.67
N VAL A 2 23.26 -13.70 0.11
CA VAL A 2 22.99 -13.73 -1.34
C VAL A 2 21.90 -12.70 -1.61
N ASP A 3 22.11 -11.81 -2.59
CA ASP A 3 21.08 -10.84 -2.95
C ASP A 3 19.83 -11.55 -3.47
N ARG A 4 18.67 -11.14 -2.96
CA ARG A 4 17.38 -11.65 -3.40
C ARG A 4 17.10 -11.11 -4.81
N PRO A 5 16.66 -11.94 -5.78
CA PRO A 5 16.24 -11.43 -7.08
C PRO A 5 15.04 -10.47 -6.92
N PRO A 6 14.86 -9.53 -7.86
CA PRO A 6 13.75 -8.58 -7.80
C PRO A 6 12.41 -9.32 -7.85
N ALA A 7 11.42 -8.82 -7.11
CA ALA A 7 10.07 -9.40 -7.09
C ALA A 7 9.41 -9.39 -8.48
N ILE A 8 9.71 -8.37 -9.29
CA ILE A 8 9.31 -8.28 -10.70
C ILE A 8 10.59 -8.16 -11.55
N PRO A 9 10.85 -9.09 -12.48
CA PRO A 9 12.00 -9.00 -13.38
C PRO A 9 12.06 -7.68 -14.14
N GLY A 10 13.23 -7.03 -14.13
CA GLY A 10 13.46 -5.77 -14.84
C GLY A 10 13.02 -4.50 -14.10
N LEU A 11 12.42 -4.60 -12.91
CA LEU A 11 12.17 -3.44 -12.04
C LEU A 11 13.25 -3.31 -10.96
N PRO A 12 13.59 -2.08 -10.55
CA PRO A 12 14.43 -1.88 -9.38
C PRO A 12 13.71 -2.38 -8.12
N PRO A 13 14.43 -2.97 -7.15
CA PRO A 13 13.83 -3.50 -5.92
C PRO A 13 13.34 -2.38 -4.97
N THR A 14 13.75 -1.13 -5.22
CA THR A 14 13.38 0.02 -4.39
C THR A 14 13.26 1.25 -5.28
N VAL A 15 12.24 2.06 -5.04
CA VAL A 15 12.02 3.35 -5.68
C VAL A 15 11.55 4.35 -4.64
N TRP A 16 11.98 5.60 -4.77
CA TRP A 16 11.44 6.72 -4.02
C TRP A 16 10.50 7.50 -4.94
N VAL A 17 9.27 7.75 -4.48
CA VAL A 17 8.29 8.57 -5.19
C VAL A 17 8.04 9.80 -4.34
N ASP A 18 8.48 10.95 -4.84
CA ASP A 18 8.18 12.22 -4.21
C ASP A 18 6.74 12.63 -4.54
N VAL A 19 5.94 12.90 -3.51
CA VAL A 19 4.52 13.24 -3.64
C VAL A 19 4.31 14.61 -3.04
N ASP A 20 3.93 15.56 -3.89
CA ASP A 20 3.49 16.88 -3.45
C ASP A 20 2.11 16.76 -2.81
N GLY A 21 2.09 16.50 -1.51
CA GLY A 21 0.89 16.24 -0.72
C GLY A 21 0.81 17.13 0.51
N THR A 22 -0.42 17.33 0.99
CA THR A 22 -0.68 18.09 2.22
C THR A 22 -1.23 17.18 3.31
N GLU A 23 -0.55 17.17 4.46
CA GLU A 23 -1.00 16.41 5.63
C GLU A 23 -2.26 17.03 6.26
N LYS A 24 -3.13 16.16 6.74
CA LYS A 24 -4.30 16.50 7.55
C LYS A 24 -4.21 15.82 8.90
N ILE A 25 -4.59 16.54 9.95
CA ILE A 25 -4.64 16.03 11.31
C ILE A 25 -6.10 15.63 11.60
N SER A 26 -6.30 14.40 12.06
CA SER A 26 -7.60 13.92 12.52
C SER A 26 -7.95 14.44 13.91
N GLY A 27 -9.21 14.32 14.33
CA GLY A 27 -9.64 14.76 15.66
C GLY A 27 -8.93 14.07 16.83
N THR A 28 -8.23 12.95 16.57
CA THR A 28 -7.42 12.21 17.56
C THR A 28 -5.94 12.60 17.53
N GLY A 29 -5.54 13.57 16.70
CA GLY A 29 -4.15 14.01 16.57
C GLY A 29 -3.27 13.12 15.70
N SER A 30 -3.85 12.18 14.93
CA SER A 30 -3.11 11.36 13.98
C SER A 30 -3.14 11.98 12.58
N PHE A 31 -2.14 11.67 11.74
CA PHE A 31 -1.93 12.33 10.46
C PHE A 31 -2.34 11.43 9.29
N SER A 32 -2.77 12.06 8.21
CA SER A 32 -3.07 11.41 6.93
C SER A 32 -2.76 12.33 5.75
N ASN A 33 -2.28 11.76 4.66
CA ASN A 33 -2.02 12.46 3.40
C ASN A 33 -2.79 11.77 2.27
N GLN A 34 -3.74 12.50 1.68
CA GLN A 34 -4.63 12.00 0.63
C GLN A 34 -3.88 11.76 -0.69
N ASN A 35 -2.97 12.66 -1.05
CA ASN A 35 -2.19 12.56 -2.29
C ASN A 35 -1.28 11.32 -2.24
N GLU A 36 -0.63 11.07 -1.11
CA GLU A 36 0.17 9.85 -0.92
C GLU A 36 -0.71 8.59 -0.99
N ALA A 37 -1.91 8.62 -0.40
CA ALA A 37 -2.81 7.46 -0.44
C ALA A 37 -3.24 7.11 -1.87
N GLU A 38 -3.45 8.12 -2.73
CA GLU A 38 -3.76 7.93 -4.14
C GLU A 38 -2.59 7.30 -4.90
N VAL A 39 -1.37 7.82 -4.71
CA VAL A 39 -0.16 7.27 -5.33
C VAL A 39 0.08 5.83 -4.90
N ILE A 40 -0.05 5.53 -3.60
CA ILE A 40 0.08 4.17 -3.07
C ILE A 40 -0.99 3.24 -3.66
N THR A 41 -2.24 3.70 -3.77
CA THR A 41 -3.33 2.92 -4.37
C THR A 41 -3.02 2.56 -5.82
N GLN A 42 -2.53 3.51 -6.63
CA GLN A 42 -2.12 3.26 -8.01
C GLN A 42 -0.92 2.32 -8.11
N ALA A 43 0.05 2.43 -7.19
CA ALA A 43 1.18 1.51 -7.12
C ALA A 43 0.71 0.08 -6.82
N VAL A 44 -0.18 -0.11 -5.84
CA VAL A 44 -0.74 -1.43 -5.50
C VAL A 44 -1.53 -2.01 -6.68
N ILE A 45 -2.39 -1.23 -7.33
CA ILE A 45 -3.10 -1.66 -8.57
C ILE A 45 -2.09 -2.14 -9.60
N SER A 46 -1.03 -1.36 -9.85
CA SER A 46 0.00 -1.69 -10.84
C SER A 46 0.73 -3.00 -10.49
N LEU A 47 1.05 -3.24 -9.22
CA LEU A 47 1.73 -4.46 -8.78
C LEU A 47 0.83 -5.70 -8.95
N VAL A 48 -0.44 -5.60 -8.59
CA VAL A 48 -1.40 -6.71 -8.72
C VAL A 48 -1.74 -6.98 -10.19
N SER A 49 -1.94 -5.94 -11.00
CA SER A 49 -2.33 -6.08 -12.41
C SER A 49 -1.21 -6.54 -13.34
N ARG A 50 0.06 -6.22 -13.05
CA ARG A 50 1.19 -6.59 -13.92
C ARG A 50 1.51 -8.09 -13.92
N GLY A 51 0.94 -8.85 -12.98
CA GLY A 51 1.19 -10.28 -12.81
C GLY A 51 2.51 -10.56 -12.09
N GLY A 52 2.53 -11.63 -11.28
CA GLY A 52 3.72 -12.07 -10.55
C GLY A 52 3.79 -11.66 -9.08
N ILE A 53 2.86 -10.83 -8.59
CA ILE A 53 2.70 -10.51 -7.17
C ILE A 53 1.26 -10.79 -6.76
N ASN A 54 1.05 -11.62 -5.73
CA ASN A 54 -0.27 -11.86 -5.16
C ASN A 54 -0.60 -10.79 -4.10
N ALA A 55 -1.88 -10.58 -3.81
CA ALA A 55 -2.29 -9.62 -2.78
C ALA A 55 -1.68 -9.92 -1.39
N GLU A 56 -1.57 -11.19 -1.04
CA GLU A 56 -0.95 -11.65 0.22
C GLU A 56 0.57 -11.34 0.32
N ASP A 57 1.22 -11.07 -0.81
CA ASP A 57 2.63 -10.70 -0.88
C ASP A 57 2.85 -9.18 -0.70
N ILE A 58 1.76 -8.38 -0.63
CA ILE A 58 1.83 -6.91 -0.57
C ILE A 58 1.58 -6.43 0.87
N GLY A 59 2.55 -5.67 1.38
CA GLY A 59 2.43 -4.89 2.60
C GLY A 59 2.47 -3.39 2.34
N VAL A 60 1.55 -2.64 2.92
CA VAL A 60 1.54 -1.17 2.95
C VAL A 60 1.73 -0.73 4.41
N ILE A 61 2.79 0.03 4.65
CA ILE A 61 3.22 0.41 6.00
C ILE A 61 3.14 1.92 6.16
N SER A 62 2.57 2.41 7.25
CA SER A 62 2.55 3.84 7.59
C SER A 62 2.74 4.06 9.10
N LEU A 63 3.37 5.16 9.49
CA LEU A 63 3.55 5.51 10.91
C LEU A 63 2.24 5.90 11.60
N TYR A 64 1.31 6.50 10.86
CA TYR A 64 0.13 7.12 11.44
C TYR A 64 -1.12 6.24 11.27
N ARG A 65 -1.85 6.03 12.36
CA ARG A 65 -3.11 5.27 12.38
C ARG A 65 -4.16 5.84 11.43
N SER A 66 -4.28 7.17 11.34
CA SER A 66 -5.21 7.81 10.39
C SER A 66 -4.85 7.51 8.93
N GLN A 67 -3.56 7.49 8.59
CA GLN A 67 -3.10 7.10 7.25
C GLN A 67 -3.35 5.61 6.96
N VAL A 68 -3.13 4.73 7.94
CA VAL A 68 -3.48 3.30 7.81
C VAL A 68 -4.96 3.13 7.52
N TYR A 69 -5.84 3.82 8.24
CA TYR A 69 -7.29 3.75 7.99
C TYR A 69 -7.66 4.22 6.58
N LEU A 70 -7.09 5.34 6.14
CA LEU A 70 -7.29 5.87 4.79
C LEU A 70 -6.87 4.86 3.72
N LEU A 71 -5.68 4.26 3.86
CA LEU A 71 -5.13 3.28 2.94
C LEU A 71 -5.93 1.96 2.94
N THR A 72 -6.36 1.47 4.10
CA THR A 72 -7.21 0.26 4.18
C THR A 72 -8.50 0.46 3.39
N ASN A 73 -9.15 1.62 3.54
CA ASN A 73 -10.37 1.93 2.78
C ASN A 73 -10.10 2.02 1.27
N ALA A 74 -8.98 2.61 0.86
CA ALA A 74 -8.61 2.70 -0.55
C ALA A 74 -8.32 1.32 -1.15
N VAL A 75 -7.66 0.43 -0.39
CA VAL A 75 -7.40 -0.96 -0.81
C VAL A 75 -8.70 -1.77 -0.91
N GLU A 76 -9.56 -1.73 0.09
CA GLU A 76 -10.80 -2.52 0.10
C GLU A 76 -11.80 -2.11 -1.00
N ASN A 77 -11.78 -0.84 -1.40
CA ASN A 77 -12.72 -0.29 -2.37
C ASN A 77 -12.08 -0.09 -3.75
N THR A 78 -11.10 0.81 -3.86
CA THR A 78 -10.53 1.26 -5.14
C THR A 78 -9.66 0.19 -5.79
N VAL A 79 -8.70 -0.39 -5.04
CA VAL A 79 -7.85 -1.46 -5.60
C VAL A 79 -8.72 -2.65 -6.00
N ARG A 80 -9.60 -3.08 -5.09
CA ARG A 80 -10.51 -4.20 -5.32
C ARG A 80 -11.32 -4.04 -6.62
N GLU A 81 -11.93 -2.88 -6.81
CA GLU A 81 -12.72 -2.58 -8.01
C GLU A 81 -11.85 -2.54 -9.27
N ALA A 82 -10.71 -1.83 -9.22
CA ALA A 82 -9.83 -1.67 -10.36
C ALA A 82 -9.27 -2.99 -10.89
N VAL A 83 -9.01 -3.96 -10.00
CA VAL A 83 -8.42 -5.26 -10.38
C VAL A 83 -9.41 -6.42 -10.34
N GLY A 84 -10.71 -6.16 -10.10
CA GLY A 84 -11.76 -7.18 -10.09
C GLY A 84 -11.62 -8.23 -8.97
N MET A 85 -11.04 -7.86 -7.83
CA MET A 85 -10.85 -8.77 -6.70
C MET A 85 -12.13 -8.93 -5.86
N SER A 86 -12.26 -10.07 -5.20
CA SER A 86 -13.22 -10.22 -4.10
C SER A 86 -12.77 -9.43 -2.86
N LYS A 87 -13.70 -9.13 -1.95
CA LYS A 87 -13.37 -8.52 -0.64
C LYS A 87 -12.34 -9.35 0.13
N LYS A 88 -12.43 -10.69 0.06
CA LYS A 88 -11.49 -11.59 0.74
C LYS A 88 -10.07 -11.46 0.18
N GLN A 89 -9.93 -11.35 -1.14
CA GLN A 89 -8.63 -11.16 -1.79
C GLN A 89 -8.04 -9.79 -1.47
N ALA A 90 -8.84 -8.72 -1.51
CA ALA A 90 -8.37 -7.38 -1.14
C ALA A 90 -7.87 -7.32 0.31
N ALA A 91 -8.54 -8.02 1.23
CA ALA A 91 -8.15 -8.09 2.64
C ALA A 91 -6.83 -8.86 2.91
N GLN A 92 -6.26 -9.54 1.90
CA GLN A 92 -4.95 -10.17 2.02
C GLN A 92 -3.80 -9.15 1.88
N ILE A 93 -4.05 -7.98 1.29
CA ILE A 93 -3.09 -6.89 1.27
C ILE A 93 -2.98 -6.33 2.70
N LYS A 94 -1.81 -6.48 3.32
CA LYS A 94 -1.62 -6.07 4.72
C LYS A 94 -1.35 -4.57 4.77
N VAL A 95 -2.30 -3.78 5.26
CA VAL A 95 -2.12 -2.35 5.56
C VAL A 95 -2.01 -2.17 7.07
N SER A 96 -0.87 -1.67 7.56
CA SER A 96 -0.68 -1.51 9.00
C SER A 96 0.41 -0.53 9.42
N THR A 97 0.55 -0.36 10.73
CA THR A 97 1.62 0.43 11.32
C THR A 97 2.94 -0.34 11.40
N VAL A 98 4.06 0.39 11.50
CA VAL A 98 5.40 -0.21 11.55
C VAL A 98 5.53 -1.27 12.66
N ASP A 99 4.98 -1.00 13.85
CA ASP A 99 4.96 -1.94 15.00
C ASP A 99 4.29 -3.27 14.65
N ALA A 100 3.23 -3.25 13.84
CA ALA A 100 2.50 -4.47 13.44
C ALA A 100 3.24 -5.30 12.38
N PHE A 101 4.37 -4.81 11.87
CA PHE A 101 5.27 -5.53 10.97
C PHE A 101 6.58 -5.96 11.64
N GLN A 102 6.79 -5.65 12.92
CA GLN A 102 7.96 -6.12 13.67
C GLN A 102 7.82 -7.60 14.04
N GLY A 103 8.79 -8.41 13.60
CA GLY A 103 8.88 -9.86 13.73
C GLY A 103 9.92 -10.42 12.77
#